data_AF-A0AA41XRK4-F1
#
_entry.id   AF-A0AA41XRK4-F1
#
_cell.length_a   1.000
_cell.length_b   1.000
_cell.length_c   1.000
_cell.angle_alpha   90.00
_cell.angle_beta   90.00
_cell.angle_gamma   90.00
#
_symmetry.space_group_name_H-M   'P 1'
#
loop_
_entity.id
_entity.type
_entity.pdbx_description
1 polymer ?
#
loop_
_entity_poly.entity_id
_entity_poly.type
_entity_poly.pdbx_seq_one_letter_code
_entity_poly.pdbx_strand_id
1 'polypeptide(L)'
;MSSFVLVLPDAAAAAAHDLTDIGLTLQSATAAAADSTTSVAVAAQDEVSAAIAGRARSKAENTTAAWTSPLRPEHMAASAA
;
A
#
# COMPACT_ATOMS: atom_id res chain seq x y z
N MET A 1 -18.72 -6.63 -31.37
CA MET A 1 -17.33 -6.72 -31.87
C MET A 1 -16.51 -7.39 -30.79
N SER A 2 -15.87 -8.53 -31.06
CA SER A 2 -15.02 -9.24 -30.10
C SER A 2 -13.60 -8.68 -30.12
N SER A 3 -13.06 -8.34 -28.96
CA SER A 3 -11.64 -8.00 -28.76
C SER A 3 -10.92 -9.22 -28.18
N PHE A 4 -9.69 -9.45 -28.60
CA PHE A 4 -8.82 -10.51 -28.05
C PHE A 4 -7.52 -9.87 -27.57
N VAL A 5 -7.08 -10.26 -26.37
CA VAL A 5 -5.79 -9.86 -25.80
C VAL A 5 -4.83 -11.03 -25.98
N LEU A 6 -3.62 -10.73 -26.44
CA LEU A 6 -2.54 -11.71 -26.61
C LEU A 6 -1.46 -11.42 -25.58
N VAL A 7 -1.30 -12.32 -24.61
CA VAL A 7 -0.28 -12.20 -23.57
C VAL A 7 0.98 -12.94 -24.01
N LEU A 8 2.13 -12.25 -24.00
CA LEU A 8 3.44 -12.89 -24.14
C LEU A 8 3.87 -13.42 -22.77
N PRO A 9 4.05 -14.75 -22.57
CA PRO A 9 4.33 -15.32 -21.26
C PRO A 9 5.60 -14.76 -20.61
N ASP A 10 6.64 -14.52 -21.40
CA ASP A 10 7.92 -13.97 -20.94
C ASP A 10 7.77 -12.52 -20.44
N ALA A 11 7.04 -11.69 -21.19
CA ALA A 11 6.72 -10.32 -20.79
C ALA A 11 5.84 -10.28 -19.53
N ALA A 12 4.89 -11.22 -19.40
CA ALA A 12 4.07 -11.35 -18.21
C ALA A 12 4.89 -11.79 -16.98
N ALA A 13 5.85 -12.72 -17.16
CA ALA A 13 6.75 -13.15 -16.10
C ALA A 13 7.68 -12.01 -15.64
N ALA A 14 8.24 -11.24 -16.57
CA ALA A 14 9.04 -10.06 -16.26
C ALA A 14 8.22 -9.02 -15.48
N ALA A 15 7.00 -8.71 -15.95
CA ALA A 15 6.12 -7.77 -15.24
C ALA A 15 5.74 -8.27 -13.82
N ALA A 16 5.52 -9.58 -13.64
CA ALA A 16 5.26 -10.15 -12.33
C ALA A 16 6.47 -10.03 -11.39
N HIS A 17 7.68 -10.19 -11.92
CA HIS A 17 8.92 -9.96 -11.19
C HIS A 17 9.03 -8.50 -10.75
N ASP A 18 8.87 -7.55 -11.68
CA ASP A 18 8.92 -6.12 -11.39
C ASP A 18 7.92 -5.72 -10.30
N LEU A 19 6.68 -6.23 -10.39
CA LEU A 19 5.65 -5.98 -9.37
C LEU A 19 6.02 -6.57 -8.01
N THR A 20 6.69 -7.72 -7.98
CA THR A 20 7.19 -8.34 -6.75
C THR A 20 8.27 -7.48 -6.10
N ASP A 21 9.24 -7.01 -6.89
CA ASP A 21 10.32 -6.15 -6.43
C ASP A 21 9.82 -4.80 -5.91
N ILE A 22 8.85 -4.20 -6.61
CA ILE A 22 8.17 -2.98 -6.15
C ILE A 22 7.46 -3.25 -4.82
N GLY A 23 6.71 -4.35 -4.71
CA GLY A 23 6.01 -4.73 -3.49
C GLY A 23 6.96 -4.90 -2.29
N LEU A 24 8.08 -5.60 -2.48
CA LEU A 24 9.11 -5.78 -1.45
C LEU A 24 9.75 -4.46 -1.04
N THR A 25 10.07 -3.60 -2.01
CA THR A 25 10.66 -2.27 -1.75
C THR A 25 9.71 -1.40 -0.92
N LEU A 26 8.42 -1.39 -1.27
CA LEU A 26 7.39 -0.65 -0.53
C LEU A 26 7.21 -1.20 0.88
N GLN A 27 7.23 -2.52 1.06
CA GLN A 27 7.12 -3.14 2.38
C GLN A 27 8.32 -2.78 3.27
N SER A 28 9.53 -2.83 2.71
CA SER A 28 10.76 -2.43 3.43
C SER A 28 10.74 -0.95 3.81
N ALA A 29 10.33 -0.07 2.90
CA ALA A 29 10.23 1.37 3.17
C ALA A 29 9.16 1.66 4.24
N THR A 30 8.03 0.95 4.18
CA THR A 30 6.95 1.07 5.18
C THR A 30 7.42 0.61 6.55
N ALA A 31 8.13 -0.52 6.65
CA ALA A 31 8.70 -1.01 7.90
C ALA A 31 9.69 0.01 8.51
N ALA A 32 10.55 0.61 7.69
CA ALA A 32 11.48 1.64 8.13
C ALA A 32 10.79 2.93 8.62
N ALA A 33 9.63 3.28 8.04
CA ALA A 33 8.87 4.48 8.40
C ALA A 33 7.82 4.25 9.50
N ALA A 34 7.50 3.00 9.85
CA ALA A 34 6.41 2.65 10.75
C ALA A 34 6.59 3.29 12.13
N ASP A 35 7.76 3.16 12.74
CA ASP A 35 8.03 3.71 14.06
C ASP A 35 7.96 5.24 14.05
N SER A 36 8.58 5.87 13.05
CA SER A 36 8.64 7.34 12.93
C SER A 36 7.27 7.98 12.70
N THR A 37 6.32 7.26 12.09
CA THR A 37 4.98 7.80 11.74
C THR A 37 3.90 7.42 12.74
N THR A 38 4.13 6.39 13.57
CA THR A 38 3.17 5.94 14.60
C THR A 38 3.54 6.39 16.02
N SER A 39 4.82 6.70 16.27
CA SER A 39 5.33 7.15 17.57
C SER A 39 5.39 8.67 17.69
N VAL A 40 4.36 9.37 17.17
CA VAL A 40 4.25 10.83 17.26
C VAL A 40 3.95 11.21 18.72
N ALA A 41 4.93 11.83 19.39
CA ALA A 41 4.77 12.31 20.75
C ALA A 41 3.76 13.46 20.83
N VAL A 42 3.03 13.52 21.94
CA VAL A 42 2.11 14.62 22.22
C VAL A 42 2.93 15.88 22.54
N ALA A 43 2.71 16.96 21.76
CA ALA A 43 3.50 18.19 21.87
C ALA A 43 3.29 18.95 23.20
N ALA A 44 2.10 18.87 23.77
CA ALA A 44 1.73 19.47 25.07
C ALA A 44 0.59 18.68 25.73
N GLN A 45 0.34 18.88 27.04
CA GLN A 45 -0.65 18.11 27.81
C GLN A 45 -2.12 18.49 27.54
N ASP A 46 -2.38 19.33 26.54
CA ASP A 46 -3.74 19.73 26.20
C ASP A 46 -4.46 18.68 25.34
N GLU A 47 -5.78 18.71 25.39
CA GLU A 47 -6.65 17.77 24.68
C GLU A 47 -6.49 17.85 23.15
N VAL A 48 -6.14 19.02 22.60
CA VAL A 48 -5.96 19.23 21.16
C VAL A 48 -4.66 18.59 20.69
N SER A 49 -3.55 18.78 21.42
CA SER A 49 -2.28 18.11 21.15
C SER A 49 -2.42 16.58 21.21
N ALA A 50 -3.15 16.06 22.20
CA ALA A 50 -3.44 14.63 22.30
C ALA A 50 -4.29 14.14 21.12
N ALA A 51 -5.31 14.90 20.72
CA ALA A 51 -6.16 14.56 19.57
C ALA A 51 -5.39 14.58 18.24
N ILE A 52 -4.49 15.55 18.04
CA ILE A 52 -3.67 15.66 16.82
C ILE A 52 -2.70 14.47 16.73
N ALA A 53 -2.01 14.12 17.82
CA ALA A 53 -1.12 12.96 17.86
C ALA A 53 -1.88 11.65 17.57
N GLY A 54 -3.06 11.47 18.18
CA GLY A 54 -3.93 10.33 17.90
C GLY A 54 -4.42 10.27 16.45
N ARG A 55 -4.78 11.42 15.86
CA ARG A 55 -5.19 11.51 14.45
C ARG A 55 -4.05 11.17 13.50
N ALA A 56 -2.83 11.64 13.77
CA ALA A 56 -1.65 11.34 12.96
C ALA A 56 -1.38 9.83 12.94
N ARG A 57 -1.43 9.18 14.11
CA ARG A 57 -1.29 7.73 14.23
C ARG A 57 -2.36 6.97 13.46
N SER A 58 -3.63 7.31 13.66
CA SER A 58 -4.77 6.72 12.93
C SER A 58 -4.60 6.84 11.41
N LYS A 59 -4.07 7.96 10.92
CA LYS A 59 -3.81 8.15 9.49
C LYS A 59 -2.73 7.21 8.98
N ALA A 60 -1.63 7.03 9.72
CA ALA A 60 -0.54 6.11 9.37
C ALA A 60 -0.99 4.64 9.34
N GLU A 61 -1.82 4.24 10.29
CA GLU A 61 -2.40 2.89 10.34
C GLU A 61 -3.37 2.65 9.16
N ASN A 62 -4.25 3.61 8.87
CA ASN A 62 -5.18 3.52 7.73
C ASN A 62 -4.46 3.47 6.37
N THR A 63 -3.36 4.21 6.19
CA THR A 63 -2.59 4.13 4.95
C THR A 63 -1.96 2.75 4.76
N THR A 64 -1.48 2.13 5.84
CA THR A 64 -0.94 0.76 5.78
C THR A 64 -2.03 -0.25 5.41
N ALA A 65 -3.23 -0.11 5.98
CA ALA A 65 -4.38 -0.95 5.67
C ALA A 65 -4.84 -0.82 4.20
N ALA A 66 -4.82 0.40 3.64
CA ALA A 66 -5.28 0.67 2.27
C ALA A 66 -4.47 -0.09 1.21
N TRP A 67 -3.15 -0.17 1.35
CA TRP A 67 -2.28 -0.84 0.38
C TRP A 67 -2.11 -2.35 0.63
N THR A 68 -2.46 -2.84 1.83
CA THR A 68 -2.41 -4.28 2.17
C THR A 68 -3.71 -5.01 1.80
N SER A 69 -4.78 -4.28 1.50
CA SER A 69 -6.02 -4.87 1.03
C SER A 69 -5.82 -5.53 -0.34
N PRO A 70 -6.37 -6.74 -0.58
CA PRO A 70 -6.30 -7.36 -1.90
C PRO A 70 -6.94 -6.43 -2.94
N LEU A 71 -6.35 -6.39 -4.14
CA LEU A 71 -6.91 -5.66 -5.29
C LEU A 71 -8.35 -6.12 -5.48
N ARG A 72 -9.28 -5.16 -5.56
CA ARG A 72 -10.70 -5.51 -5.70
C ARG A 72 -10.89 -6.40 -6.94
N PRO A 73 -11.73 -7.45 -6.87
CA PRO A 73 -11.83 -8.48 -7.90
C PRO A 73 -12.11 -7.93 -9.31
N GLU A 74 -12.78 -6.77 -9.42
CA GLU A 74 -12.98 -6.07 -10.70
C GLU A 74 -11.69 -5.65 -11.41
N HIS A 75 -10.56 -5.50 -10.70
CA HIS A 75 -9.25 -5.21 -11.29
C HIS A 75 -8.45 -6.48 -11.63
N MET A 76 -8.79 -7.63 -11.03
CA MET A 76 -8.14 -8.92 -11.30
C MET A 76 -8.66 -9.59 -12.59
N ALA A 77 -9.95 -9.41 -12.91
CA ALA A 77 -10.57 -9.99 -14.10
C ALA A 77 -9.99 -9.44 -15.42
N ALA A 78 -9.44 -8.22 -15.42
CA ALA A 78 -8.80 -7.62 -16.58
C ALA A 78 -7.37 -8.13 -16.83
N SER A 79 -6.76 -8.85 -15.87
CA SER A 79 -5.38 -9.35 -15.95
C SER A 79 -5.28 -10.79 -16.47
N ALA A 80 -6.41 -11.50 -16.61
CA ALA A 80 -6.46 -12.93 -16.95
C ALA A 80 -7.05 -13.23 -18.34
N ALA A 81 -7.44 -12.20 -19.10
CA ALA A 81 -7.99 -12.31 -20.45
C ALA A 81 -7.06 -11.64 -21.46
#